data_AF-A0A2I0JA04-F1
#
_entry.id   AF-A0A2I0JA04-F1
#
_cell.length_a   1.000
_cell.length_b   1.000
_cell.length_c   1.000
_cell.angle_alpha   90.00
_cell.angle_beta   90.00
_cell.angle_gamma   90.00
#
_symmetry.space_group_name_H-M   'P 1'
#
loop_
_entity.id
_entity.type
_entity.pdbx_description
1 polymer ?
#
loop_
_entity_poly.entity_id
_entity_poly.type
_entity_poly.pdbx_seq_one_letter_code
_entity_poly.pdbx_strand_id
1 'polypeptide(L)'
;MSSLRISASSSKSSLGLNSSKDNDYDECDLQQSIIERLQTSERLRSSLSGKDDNESNIMAVDITKVAPVERHLFVEKLVKHIQHDNGFAKLAHLMGNEARISIIDGVSGIIKPGRNPTNLSICTRMTLLLGPPGCGMTTFLKVLSGILHRALKVTGELSYNGYKLDEFIPQKTLAYVSQDDLHIAEMTVRATWTSLHNAKALAAEKIMMEVSRREMEAGIFPDPDVDTYVKAVALKGQKRPLQTDYNLKILRLDSCADSLVGDAMRRGISGGQKK
;
A
#
# COMPACT_ATOMS: atom_id res chain seq x y z
N MET A 1 30.60 15.75 14.14
CA MET A 1 30.92 15.33 15.52
C MET A 1 29.67 15.45 16.34
N SER A 2 29.26 14.40 17.06
CA SER A 2 28.61 14.41 18.38
C SER A 2 28.11 12.99 18.68
N SER A 3 28.59 12.45 19.81
CA SER A 3 28.23 11.16 20.41
C SER A 3 27.11 11.37 21.43
N LEU A 4 26.29 10.35 21.70
CA LEU A 4 25.39 10.34 22.86
C LEU A 4 25.41 8.97 23.56
N ARG A 5 25.84 8.99 24.83
CA ARG A 5 25.64 7.98 25.88
C ARG A 5 24.50 8.45 26.79
N ILE A 6 23.63 7.57 27.27
CA ILE A 6 22.80 7.83 28.47
C ILE A 6 22.58 6.55 29.28
N SER A 7 22.85 6.66 30.58
CA SER A 7 22.59 5.75 31.70
C SER A 7 21.24 6.07 32.36
N ALA A 8 20.56 5.07 32.94
CA ALA A 8 19.47 5.30 33.89
C ALA A 8 19.42 4.24 34.99
N SER A 9 19.27 4.72 36.21
CA SER A 9 19.34 4.02 37.50
C SER A 9 18.05 3.32 37.90
N SER A 10 18.23 2.27 38.71
CA SER A 10 17.21 1.44 39.36
C SER A 10 16.26 2.20 40.30
N SER A 11 14.98 1.81 40.30
CA SER A 11 14.12 1.85 41.50
C SER A 11 13.17 0.66 41.46
N LYS A 12 13.28 -0.19 42.49
CA LYS A 12 12.40 -1.33 42.75
C LYS A 12 11.12 -0.81 43.41
N SER A 13 9.96 -1.26 42.93
CA SER A 13 8.75 -1.36 43.75
C SER A 13 8.04 -2.65 43.38
N SER A 14 8.14 -3.62 44.29
CA SER A 14 7.37 -4.85 44.31
C SER A 14 5.88 -4.57 44.48
N LEU A 15 5.02 -5.28 43.76
CA LEU A 15 3.72 -5.77 44.23
C LEU A 15 3.29 -6.92 43.32
N GLY A 16 2.79 -7.98 43.96
CA GLY A 16 2.82 -9.35 43.46
C GLY A 16 1.67 -9.74 42.53
N LEU A 17 2.04 -10.65 41.62
CA LEU A 17 1.37 -11.90 41.20
C LEU A 17 -0.17 -11.93 41.15
N ASN A 18 -0.68 -12.17 39.93
CA ASN A 18 -1.46 -13.38 39.64
C ASN A 18 -1.33 -13.73 38.15
N SER A 19 -0.71 -14.88 37.89
CA SER A 19 -0.47 -15.52 36.59
C SER A 19 -1.64 -16.42 36.22
N SER A 20 -2.29 -16.16 35.09
CA SER A 20 -3.18 -17.11 34.39
C SER A 20 -3.34 -16.67 32.93
N LYS A 21 -2.28 -16.82 32.13
CA LYS A 21 -2.31 -16.64 30.67
C LYS A 21 -1.23 -17.51 30.03
N ASP A 22 -1.38 -18.82 30.10
CA ASP A 22 -0.50 -19.76 29.38
C ASP A 22 -1.25 -20.93 28.71
N ASN A 23 -2.59 -20.99 28.72
CA ASN A 23 -3.32 -22.15 28.16
C ASN A 23 -3.83 -21.99 26.72
N ASP A 24 -3.91 -20.78 26.15
CA ASP A 24 -4.51 -20.59 24.81
C ASP A 24 -3.54 -20.91 23.67
N TYR A 25 -2.22 -20.87 23.92
CA TYR A 25 -1.21 -21.15 22.90
C TYR A 25 -1.07 -22.66 22.60
N ASP A 26 -1.22 -23.50 23.63
CA ASP A 26 -1.10 -24.95 23.48
C ASP A 26 -2.27 -25.57 22.70
N GLU A 27 -3.48 -24.98 22.78
CA GLU A 27 -4.65 -25.47 22.04
C GLU A 27 -4.53 -25.21 20.53
N CYS A 28 -4.11 -24.01 20.14
CA CYS A 28 -3.89 -23.67 18.73
C CYS A 28 -2.78 -24.53 18.11
N ASP A 29 -1.71 -24.82 18.83
CA ASP A 29 -0.60 -25.65 18.33
C ASP A 29 -1.03 -27.11 18.13
N LEU A 30 -1.84 -27.67 19.04
CA LEU A 30 -2.44 -28.99 18.86
C LEU A 30 -3.37 -29.04 17.63
N GLN A 31 -4.22 -28.03 17.46
CA GLN A 31 -5.15 -27.92 16.34
C GLN A 31 -4.40 -27.81 14.99
N GLN A 32 -3.37 -26.98 14.93
CA GLN A 32 -2.53 -26.78 13.74
C GLN A 32 -1.81 -28.09 13.35
N SER A 33 -1.32 -28.85 14.34
CA SER A 33 -0.59 -30.10 14.11
C SER A 33 -1.44 -31.20 13.42
N ILE A 34 -2.75 -31.22 13.68
CA ILE A 34 -3.68 -32.19 13.09
C ILE A 34 -3.93 -31.86 11.61
N ILE A 35 -4.09 -30.58 11.26
CA ILE A 35 -4.30 -30.12 9.88
C ILE A 35 -3.03 -30.33 9.05
N GLU A 36 -1.85 -30.09 9.62
CA GLU A 36 -0.58 -30.24 8.93
C GLU A 36 -0.24 -31.70 8.58
N ARG A 37 -0.86 -32.67 9.26
CA ARG A 37 -0.73 -34.10 8.93
C ARG A 37 -1.54 -34.54 7.70
N LEU A 38 -2.42 -33.70 7.17
CA LEU A 38 -3.22 -34.00 5.97
C LEU A 38 -2.48 -33.67 4.68
N GLN A 39 -2.78 -34.41 3.61
CA GLN A 39 -2.30 -34.08 2.27
C GLN A 39 -2.85 -32.72 1.81
N THR A 40 -2.10 -31.97 1.00
CA THR A 40 -2.41 -30.57 0.62
C THR A 40 -3.83 -30.37 0.06
N SER A 41 -4.36 -31.36 -0.67
CA SER A 41 -5.73 -31.33 -1.20
C SER A 41 -6.83 -31.49 -0.14
N GLU A 42 -6.53 -32.16 0.96
CA GLU A 42 -7.48 -32.40 2.06
C GLU A 42 -7.54 -31.21 3.00
N ARG A 43 -6.43 -30.47 3.17
CA ARG A 43 -6.35 -29.27 4.02
C ARG A 43 -7.37 -28.19 3.63
N LEU A 44 -7.67 -28.04 2.34
CA LEU A 44 -8.65 -27.07 1.83
C LEU A 44 -10.11 -27.48 2.09
N ARG A 45 -10.35 -28.76 2.39
CA ARG A 45 -11.68 -29.36 2.53
C ARG A 45 -11.96 -29.85 3.95
N SER A 46 -10.99 -29.77 4.85
CA SER A 46 -11.09 -30.22 6.24
C SER A 46 -11.25 -29.05 7.20
N SER A 47 -12.18 -29.13 8.15
CA SER A 47 -12.28 -28.22 9.31
C SER A 47 -12.18 -29.03 10.60
N LEU A 48 -11.60 -28.46 11.65
CA LEU A 48 -11.59 -29.08 12.98
C LEU A 48 -12.95 -28.86 13.64
N SER A 49 -13.51 -29.91 14.23
CA SER A 49 -14.75 -29.83 15.01
C SER A 49 -14.46 -30.27 16.45
N GLY A 50 -14.53 -29.34 17.39
CA GLY A 50 -14.59 -29.61 18.81
C GLY A 50 -16.05 -29.82 19.24
N LYS A 51 -16.37 -30.98 19.82
CA LYS A 51 -17.58 -31.13 20.63
C LYS A 51 -17.26 -30.56 22.00
N ASP A 52 -18.00 -29.53 22.38
CA ASP A 52 -17.83 -28.83 23.64
C ASP A 52 -17.88 -29.80 24.85
N ASP A 53 -17.05 -29.47 25.84
CA ASP A 53 -16.92 -29.98 27.22
C ASP A 53 -16.15 -31.29 27.50
N ASN A 54 -15.40 -31.86 26.54
CA ASN A 54 -14.37 -32.86 26.89
C ASN A 54 -13.15 -32.79 25.96
N GLU A 55 -12.02 -32.38 26.54
CA GLU A 55 -10.78 -31.90 25.91
C GLU A 55 -9.95 -32.94 25.12
N SER A 56 -10.57 -34.02 24.61
CA SER A 56 -9.81 -35.17 24.08
C SER A 56 -10.29 -35.72 22.73
N ASN A 57 -11.14 -35.01 21.99
CA ASN A 57 -11.61 -35.52 20.68
C ASN A 57 -11.75 -34.43 19.62
N ILE A 58 -10.62 -33.81 19.26
CA ILE A 58 -10.53 -32.91 18.09
C ILE A 58 -10.28 -33.78 16.85
N MET A 59 -11.23 -33.81 15.91
CA MET A 59 -11.11 -34.54 14.65
C MET A 59 -11.25 -33.61 13.44
N ALA A 60 -10.50 -33.90 12.38
CA ALA A 60 -10.65 -33.25 11.08
C ALA A 60 -11.90 -33.78 10.35
N VAL A 61 -12.83 -32.89 10.03
CA VAL A 61 -14.09 -33.20 9.35
C VAL A 61 -14.05 -32.68 7.92
N ASP A 62 -14.40 -33.52 6.94
CA ASP A 62 -14.56 -33.13 5.53
C ASP A 62 -15.84 -32.29 5.35
N ILE A 63 -15.63 -31.02 5.03
CA ILE A 63 -16.65 -29.98 4.86
C ILE A 63 -17.64 -30.35 3.73
N THR A 64 -17.23 -31.18 2.75
CA THR A 64 -18.07 -31.56 1.61
C THR A 64 -19.13 -32.63 1.93
N LYS A 65 -19.01 -33.32 3.08
CA LYS A 65 -19.92 -34.40 3.50
C LYS A 65 -20.88 -34.01 4.62
N VAL A 66 -20.91 -32.74 4.99
CA VAL A 66 -21.69 -32.23 6.12
C VAL A 66 -23.18 -32.16 5.77
N ALA A 67 -24.02 -32.79 6.61
CA ALA A 67 -25.46 -32.82 6.43
C ALA A 67 -26.08 -31.39 6.47
N PRO A 68 -27.24 -31.14 5.84
CA PRO A 68 -27.82 -29.79 5.78
C PRO A 68 -28.00 -29.10 7.14
N VAL A 69 -28.33 -29.88 8.19
CA VAL A 69 -28.52 -29.36 9.56
C VAL A 69 -27.20 -28.95 10.21
N GLU A 70 -26.15 -29.73 10.00
CA GLU A 70 -24.81 -29.45 10.53
C GLU A 70 -24.15 -28.26 9.82
N ARG A 71 -24.46 -28.06 8.53
CA ARG A 71 -24.06 -26.85 7.78
C ARG A 71 -24.64 -25.58 8.40
N HIS A 72 -25.87 -25.61 8.90
CA HIS A 72 -26.49 -24.47 9.58
C HIS A 72 -25.77 -24.15 10.90
N LEU A 73 -25.44 -25.16 11.69
CA LEU A 73 -24.71 -25.00 12.95
C LEU A 73 -23.27 -24.50 12.73
N PHE A 74 -22.62 -24.92 11.64
CA PHE A 74 -21.30 -24.44 11.25
C PHE A 74 -21.33 -22.98 10.82
N VAL A 75 -22.34 -22.57 10.04
CA VAL A 75 -22.55 -21.16 9.68
C VAL A 75 -22.86 -20.32 10.93
N GLU A 76 -23.67 -20.82 11.87
CA GLU A 76 -23.91 -20.16 13.16
C GLU A 76 -22.63 -20.00 13.99
N LYS A 77 -21.79 -21.05 14.10
CA LYS A 77 -20.50 -20.97 14.81
C LYS A 77 -19.54 -19.97 14.13
N LEU A 78 -19.47 -19.97 12.79
CA LEU A 78 -18.69 -18.97 12.03
C LEU A 78 -19.21 -17.56 12.23
N VAL A 79 -20.53 -17.36 12.16
CA VAL A 79 -21.17 -16.06 12.38
C VAL A 79 -20.90 -15.58 13.81
N LYS A 80 -20.95 -16.46 14.82
CA LYS A 80 -20.59 -16.14 16.20
C LYS A 80 -19.11 -15.79 16.36
N HIS A 81 -18.20 -16.53 15.71
CA HIS A 81 -16.77 -16.23 15.74
C HIS A 81 -16.46 -14.88 15.08
N ILE A 82 -17.05 -14.62 13.91
CA ILE A 82 -16.95 -13.33 13.21
C ILE A 82 -17.56 -12.20 14.06
N GLN A 83 -18.65 -12.45 14.77
CA GLN A 83 -19.26 -11.48 15.69
C GLN A 83 -18.41 -11.24 16.95
N HIS A 84 -17.66 -12.23 17.41
CA HIS A 84 -16.72 -12.11 18.53
C HIS A 84 -15.47 -11.33 18.13
N ASP A 85 -14.92 -11.58 16.93
CA ASP A 85 -13.80 -10.81 16.37
C ASP A 85 -14.20 -9.36 16.06
N ASN A 86 -15.42 -9.16 15.54
CA ASN A 86 -16.04 -7.84 15.42
C ASN A 86 -16.50 -7.26 16.78
N GLY A 87 -16.46 -8.06 17.84
CA GLY A 87 -16.82 -7.65 19.20
C GLY A 87 -15.87 -6.59 19.76
N PHE A 88 -14.61 -6.59 19.32
CA PHE A 88 -13.65 -5.52 19.62
C PHE A 88 -14.11 -4.16 19.07
N ALA A 89 -14.71 -4.15 17.86
CA ALA A 89 -15.26 -2.93 17.27
C ALA A 89 -16.57 -2.48 17.97
N LYS A 90 -17.37 -3.42 18.49
CA LYS A 90 -18.63 -3.13 19.20
C LYS A 90 -18.40 -2.68 20.66
N LEU A 91 -17.38 -3.19 21.33
CA LEU A 91 -16.92 -2.72 22.64
C LEU A 91 -16.42 -1.27 22.60
N ALA A 92 -15.72 -0.88 21.53
CA ALA A 92 -15.28 0.50 21.32
C ALA A 92 -16.45 1.49 21.12
N HIS A 93 -17.62 1.02 20.67
CA HIS A 93 -18.79 1.85 20.43
C HIS A 93 -19.77 1.90 21.64
N LEU A 94 -19.74 0.88 22.51
CA LEU A 94 -20.51 0.83 23.76
C LEU A 94 -19.84 1.60 24.90
N MET A 95 -18.51 1.74 24.84
CA MET A 95 -17.74 2.62 25.71
C MET A 95 -17.67 3.99 25.02
N GLY A 96 -18.54 4.94 25.41
CA GLY A 96 -18.77 6.25 24.77
C GLY A 96 -17.59 7.24 24.72
N ASN A 97 -16.37 6.76 24.50
CA ASN A 97 -15.22 7.53 24.09
C ASN A 97 -14.91 7.18 22.64
N GLU A 98 -14.78 8.18 21.78
CA GLU A 98 -14.13 8.02 20.47
C GLU A 98 -12.73 7.43 20.69
N ALA A 99 -12.60 6.10 20.61
CA ALA A 99 -11.32 5.43 20.79
C ALA A 99 -10.40 5.83 19.63
N ARG A 100 -9.44 6.70 19.92
CA ARG A 100 -8.42 7.12 18.95
C ARG A 100 -7.40 5.98 18.81
N ILE A 101 -7.47 5.27 17.69
CA ILE A 101 -6.50 4.24 17.34
C ILE A 101 -5.29 4.93 16.67
N SER A 102 -4.10 4.75 17.26
CA SER A 102 -2.85 5.15 16.61
C SER A 102 -2.40 4.04 15.67
N ILE A 103 -2.25 4.36 14.37
CA ILE A 103 -1.77 3.41 13.34
C ILE A 103 -0.24 3.41 13.28
N ILE A 104 0.37 4.59 13.43
CA ILE A 104 1.81 4.82 13.34
C ILE A 104 2.17 5.77 14.48
N ASP A 105 3.20 5.45 15.25
CA ASP A 105 3.64 6.27 16.38
C ASP A 105 5.16 6.50 16.37
N GLY A 106 5.57 7.71 16.76
CA GLY A 106 6.98 8.06 17.00
C GLY A 106 7.95 7.95 15.81
N VAL A 107 7.48 7.90 14.57
CA VAL A 107 8.35 7.74 13.40
C VAL A 107 9.11 9.03 13.08
N SER A 108 10.43 8.93 12.98
CA SER A 108 11.31 10.02 12.55
C SER A 108 12.38 9.50 11.58
N GLY A 109 12.81 10.33 10.62
CA GLY A 109 13.82 9.93 9.65
C GLY A 109 14.02 10.93 8.52
N ILE A 110 15.07 10.73 7.72
CA ILE A 110 15.40 11.56 6.56
C ILE A 110 15.70 10.64 5.36
N ILE A 111 14.98 10.85 4.26
CA ILE A 111 15.23 10.19 2.98
C ILE A 111 16.01 11.16 2.09
N LYS A 112 17.25 10.81 1.75
CA LYS A 112 18.11 11.64 0.89
C LYS A 112 18.09 11.13 -0.54
N PRO A 113 18.10 12.01 -1.56
CA PRO A 113 18.35 11.59 -2.93
C PRO A 113 19.76 11.00 -3.04
N GLY A 114 19.94 10.05 -3.96
CA GLY A 114 21.28 9.55 -4.26
C GLY A 114 22.10 10.65 -4.91
N ARG A 115 23.29 10.93 -4.36
CA ARG A 115 24.28 11.83 -4.95
C ARG A 115 25.58 11.07 -5.02
N ASN A 116 26.11 10.88 -6.22
CA ASN A 116 27.52 10.55 -6.38
C ASN A 116 28.25 11.83 -6.84
N PRO A 117 29.16 12.39 -6.03
CA PRO A 117 29.93 13.59 -6.40
C PRO A 117 30.99 13.32 -7.47
N THR A 118 31.27 12.06 -7.82
CA THR A 118 32.14 11.72 -8.95
C THR A 118 31.30 11.52 -10.20
N ASN A 119 31.53 12.38 -11.20
CA ASN A 119 30.86 12.37 -12.50
C ASN A 119 30.67 10.95 -13.07
N LEU A 120 29.49 10.73 -13.68
CA LEU A 120 29.11 9.66 -14.62
C LEU A 120 28.19 8.51 -14.13
N SER A 121 27.59 8.57 -12.95
CA SER A 121 26.46 7.67 -12.66
C SER A 121 25.41 8.32 -11.77
N ILE A 122 24.19 8.49 -12.30
CA ILE A 122 22.99 8.75 -11.48
C ILE A 122 22.77 7.50 -10.63
N CYS A 123 23.35 7.47 -9.43
CA CYS A 123 23.04 6.43 -8.46
C CYS A 123 21.69 6.76 -7.81
N THR A 124 20.61 6.20 -8.34
CA THR A 124 19.28 6.30 -7.73
C THR A 124 19.29 5.56 -6.39
N ARG A 125 19.15 6.29 -5.27
CA ARG A 125 19.03 5.67 -3.95
C ARG A 125 17.60 5.16 -3.77
N MET A 126 17.43 3.84 -3.73
CA MET A 126 16.17 3.21 -3.34
C MET A 126 16.12 3.05 -1.82
N THR A 127 14.98 3.39 -1.22
CA THR A 127 14.72 3.16 0.21
C THR A 127 13.68 2.06 0.34
N LEU A 128 14.03 0.99 1.03
CA LEU A 128 13.16 -0.15 1.27
C LEU A 128 12.50 0.01 2.64
N LEU A 129 11.17 0.02 2.67
CA LEU A 129 10.38 0.00 3.90
C LEU A 129 9.91 -1.44 4.14
N LEU A 130 10.26 -2.01 5.30
CA LEU A 130 9.91 -3.37 5.69
C LEU A 130 9.14 -3.37 7.00
N GLY A 131 8.18 -4.28 7.11
CA GLY A 131 7.42 -4.52 8.32
C GLY A 131 6.41 -5.66 8.12
N PRO A 132 5.88 -6.23 9.21
CA PRO A 132 4.86 -7.28 9.12
C PRO A 132 3.56 -6.73 8.51
N PRO A 133 2.69 -7.61 7.95
CA PRO A 133 1.38 -7.17 7.49
C PRO A 133 0.61 -6.46 8.62
N GLY A 134 -0.04 -5.34 8.30
CA GLY A 134 -0.80 -4.56 9.28
C GLY A 134 -0.02 -3.49 10.06
N CYS A 135 1.32 -3.41 9.96
CA CYS A 135 2.10 -2.39 10.69
C CYS A 135 2.00 -0.95 10.15
N GLY A 136 1.13 -0.70 9.18
CA GLY A 136 0.89 0.65 8.67
C GLY A 136 1.84 1.14 7.56
N MET A 137 2.64 0.28 6.92
CA MET A 137 3.52 0.68 5.80
C MET A 137 2.78 1.45 4.69
N THR A 138 1.65 0.92 4.24
CA THR A 138 0.83 1.56 3.20
C THR A 138 0.28 2.90 3.69
N THR A 139 -0.11 2.99 4.96
CA THR A 139 -0.55 4.24 5.59
C THR A 139 0.59 5.25 5.65
N PHE A 140 1.80 4.82 6.00
CA PHE A 140 2.99 5.67 6.06
C PHE A 140 3.31 6.27 4.67
N LEU A 141 3.31 5.45 3.61
CA LEU A 141 3.54 5.93 2.25
C LEU A 141 2.44 6.89 1.76
N LYS A 142 1.19 6.67 2.20
CA LYS A 142 0.05 7.57 1.91
C LYS A 142 0.17 8.92 2.62
N VAL A 143 0.67 8.93 3.87
CA VAL A 143 1.02 10.17 4.58
C VAL A 143 2.10 10.93 3.81
N LEU A 144 3.17 10.23 3.41
CA LEU A 144 4.26 10.82 2.64
C LEU A 144 3.88 11.28 1.24
N SER A 145 2.81 10.76 0.63
CA SER A 145 2.33 11.24 -0.67
C SER A 145 1.28 12.35 -0.54
N GLY A 146 0.83 12.65 0.68
CA GLY A 146 -0.29 13.55 0.93
C GLY A 146 -1.65 12.99 0.50
N ILE A 147 -1.75 11.68 0.28
CA ILE A 147 -2.98 10.97 -0.16
C ILE A 147 -3.54 10.20 1.04
N LEU A 148 -3.95 10.92 2.08
CA LEU A 148 -4.52 10.34 3.29
C LEU A 148 -6.05 10.43 3.29
N HIS A 149 -6.71 9.41 3.84
CA HIS A 149 -8.15 9.41 4.01
C HIS A 149 -8.58 10.45 5.07
N ARG A 150 -9.71 11.13 4.85
CA ARG A 150 -10.17 12.26 5.68
C ARG A 150 -10.45 11.91 7.15
N ALA A 151 -10.76 10.64 7.44
CA ALA A 151 -10.97 10.18 8.81
C ALA A 151 -9.68 10.07 9.62
N LEU A 152 -8.52 10.08 8.97
CA LEU A 152 -7.22 9.96 9.62
C LEU A 152 -6.63 11.35 9.87
N LYS A 153 -5.99 11.51 11.02
CA LYS A 153 -5.27 12.73 11.41
C LYS A 153 -3.78 12.43 11.44
N VAL A 154 -2.99 13.36 10.90
CA VAL A 154 -1.52 13.33 10.99
C VAL A 154 -1.10 14.33 12.05
N THR A 155 -0.21 13.90 12.94
CA THR A 155 0.48 14.76 13.91
C THR A 155 1.99 14.72 13.62
N GLY A 156 2.68 15.79 13.99
CA GLY A 156 4.12 15.94 13.74
C GLY A 156 4.43 16.86 12.55
N GLU A 157 5.72 16.96 12.21
CA GLU A 157 6.21 17.82 11.14
C GLU A 157 6.77 16.98 9.98
N LEU A 158 6.39 17.35 8.76
CA LEU A 158 6.87 16.75 7.52
C LEU A 158 7.34 17.86 6.58
N SER A 159 8.56 17.70 6.06
CA SER A 159 9.18 18.67 5.16
C SER A 159 9.83 17.99 3.96
N TYR A 160 9.75 18.62 2.80
CA TYR A 160 10.37 18.17 1.56
C TYR A 160 11.39 19.21 1.09
N ASN A 161 12.64 18.81 0.93
CA ASN A 161 13.73 19.72 0.52
C ASN A 161 13.83 20.98 1.39
N GLY A 162 13.48 20.89 2.68
CA GLY A 162 13.47 22.02 3.61
C GLY A 162 12.15 22.81 3.68
N TYR A 163 11.22 22.55 2.77
CA TYR A 163 9.91 23.22 2.74
C TYR A 163 8.86 22.44 3.51
N LYS A 164 8.04 23.14 4.30
CA LYS A 164 6.88 22.55 5.00
C LYS A 164 5.72 22.30 4.03
N LEU A 165 4.73 21.52 4.46
CA LEU A 165 3.52 21.22 3.67
C LEU A 165 2.69 22.45 3.28
N ASP A 166 2.93 23.59 3.92
CA ASP A 166 2.23 24.85 3.63
C ASP A 166 2.72 25.46 2.31
N GLU A 167 4.00 25.25 1.98
CA GLU A 167 4.65 25.79 0.79
C GLU A 167 4.84 24.72 -0.29
N PHE A 168 4.99 23.46 0.13
CA PHE A 168 5.18 22.32 -0.76
C PHE A 168 3.89 21.50 -0.85
N ILE A 169 3.46 21.18 -2.08
CA ILE A 169 2.27 20.37 -2.33
C ILE A 169 2.69 18.96 -2.78
N PRO A 170 2.74 17.95 -1.87
CA PRO A 170 3.22 16.60 -2.20
C PRO A 170 2.47 15.97 -3.37
N GLN A 171 1.17 16.21 -3.49
CA GLN A 171 0.31 15.60 -4.51
C GLN A 171 0.66 16.06 -5.94
N LYS A 172 1.39 17.18 -6.09
CA LYS A 172 1.85 17.68 -7.40
C LYS A 172 3.25 17.21 -7.75
N THR A 173 4.06 16.85 -6.76
CA THR A 173 5.49 16.57 -6.94
C THR A 173 5.84 15.10 -6.71
N LEU A 174 5.04 14.38 -5.95
CA LEU A 174 5.22 12.96 -5.66
C LEU A 174 4.25 12.12 -6.47
N ALA A 175 4.74 10.96 -6.89
CA ALA A 175 3.91 9.91 -7.49
C ALA A 175 3.76 8.76 -6.48
N TYR A 176 2.52 8.41 -6.17
CA TYR A 176 2.19 7.24 -5.37
C TYR A 176 1.61 6.17 -6.27
N VAL A 177 2.22 4.98 -6.25
CA VAL A 177 1.72 3.78 -6.94
C VAL A 177 1.08 2.89 -5.89
N SER A 178 -0.22 2.64 -6.04
CA SER A 178 -0.99 1.80 -5.12
C SER A 178 -0.56 0.34 -5.22
N GLN A 179 -0.90 -0.43 -4.19
CA GLN A 179 -0.82 -1.89 -4.25
C GLN A 179 -1.78 -2.45 -5.32
N ASP A 180 -2.98 -1.88 -5.40
CA ASP A 180 -4.03 -2.28 -6.35
C ASP A 180 -3.88 -1.58 -7.70
N ASP A 181 -3.91 -2.37 -8.78
CA ASP A 181 -3.80 -1.88 -10.16
C ASP A 181 -5.18 -1.63 -10.76
N LEU A 182 -5.68 -0.41 -10.58
CA LEU A 182 -7.00 0.03 -11.04
C LEU A 182 -6.92 0.60 -12.46
N HIS A 183 -7.32 -0.20 -13.45
CA HIS A 183 -7.34 0.18 -14.86
C HIS A 183 -8.70 -0.13 -15.51
N ILE A 184 -9.07 0.65 -16.53
CA ILE A 184 -10.27 0.42 -17.33
C ILE A 184 -10.00 -0.76 -18.28
N ALA A 185 -10.72 -1.87 -18.08
CA ALA A 185 -10.45 -3.14 -18.75
C ALA A 185 -10.70 -3.08 -20.27
N GLU A 186 -11.65 -2.26 -20.70
CA GLU A 186 -12.06 -2.08 -22.09
C GLU A 186 -11.08 -1.21 -22.91
N MET A 187 -10.11 -0.57 -22.25
CA MET A 187 -9.13 0.27 -22.93
C MET A 187 -7.89 -0.53 -23.32
N THR A 188 -7.25 -0.14 -24.43
CA THR A 188 -5.89 -0.60 -24.74
C THR A 188 -4.86 0.10 -23.86
N VAL A 189 -3.67 -0.50 -23.73
CA VAL A 189 -2.56 0.10 -22.96
C VAL A 189 -2.21 1.50 -23.50
N ARG A 190 -2.12 1.64 -24.83
CA ARG A 190 -1.87 2.91 -25.51
C ARG A 190 -2.98 3.92 -25.28
N ALA A 191 -4.24 3.49 -25.38
CA ALA A 191 -5.38 4.38 -25.15
C ALA A 191 -5.38 4.89 -23.71
N THR A 192 -5.08 4.01 -22.74
CA THR A 192 -4.99 4.36 -21.32
C THR A 192 -3.96 5.46 -21.10
N TRP A 193 -2.75 5.26 -21.63
CA TRP A 193 -1.68 6.25 -21.48
C TRP A 193 -1.98 7.57 -22.22
N THR A 194 -2.57 7.49 -23.40
CA THR A 194 -2.97 8.67 -24.19
C THR A 194 -4.04 9.48 -23.46
N SER A 195 -5.04 8.83 -22.87
CA SER A 195 -6.08 9.50 -22.08
C SER A 195 -5.50 10.16 -20.83
N LEU A 196 -4.56 9.48 -20.13
CA LEU A 196 -3.85 10.07 -19.00
C LEU A 196 -3.01 11.27 -19.40
N HIS A 197 -2.30 11.18 -20.52
CA HIS A 197 -1.51 12.28 -21.06
C HIS A 197 -2.41 13.48 -21.37
N ASN A 198 -3.51 13.28 -22.08
CA ASN A 198 -4.45 14.35 -22.43
C ASN A 198 -5.04 15.02 -21.18
N ALA A 199 -5.43 14.23 -20.16
CA ALA A 199 -5.94 14.75 -18.90
C ALA A 199 -4.90 15.62 -18.17
N LYS A 200 -3.64 15.19 -18.15
CA LYS A 200 -2.54 15.96 -17.54
C LYS A 200 -2.14 17.18 -18.36
N ALA A 201 -2.14 17.08 -19.69
CA ALA A 201 -1.76 18.16 -20.60
C ALA A 201 -2.67 19.39 -20.43
N LEU A 202 -3.98 19.16 -20.27
CA LEU A 202 -4.96 20.22 -20.00
C LEU A 202 -4.63 21.00 -18.71
N ALA A 203 -4.13 20.31 -17.68
CA ALA A 203 -3.71 20.93 -16.43
C ALA A 203 -2.31 21.60 -16.53
N ALA A 204 -1.44 21.06 -17.39
CA ALA A 204 -0.05 21.50 -17.53
C ALA A 204 0.12 22.73 -18.42
N GLU A 205 -0.79 23.01 -19.37
CA GLU A 205 -0.66 24.15 -20.31
C GLU A 205 -0.46 25.49 -19.58
N LYS A 206 -1.31 25.79 -18.59
CA LYS A 206 -1.22 27.01 -17.79
C LYS A 206 0.06 27.06 -16.94
N ILE A 207 0.51 25.91 -16.45
CA ILE A 207 1.73 25.81 -15.65
C ILE A 207 2.96 26.03 -16.54
N MET A 208 3.01 25.43 -17.73
CA MET A 208 4.14 25.57 -18.65
C MET A 208 4.29 27.00 -19.16
N MET A 209 3.18 27.68 -19.50
CA MET A 209 3.24 29.11 -19.86
C MET A 209 3.82 29.97 -18.73
N GLU A 210 3.39 29.72 -17.49
CA GLU A 210 3.88 30.45 -16.33
C GLU A 210 5.34 30.13 -15.99
N VAL A 211 5.77 28.88 -16.21
CA VAL A 211 7.18 28.47 -16.05
C VAL A 211 8.05 29.19 -17.08
N SER A 212 7.69 29.15 -18.36
CA SER A 212 8.45 29.83 -19.42
C SER A 212 8.56 31.34 -19.18
N ARG A 213 7.50 31.98 -18.67
CA ARG A 213 7.53 33.41 -18.29
C ARG A 213 8.58 33.67 -17.21
N ARG A 214 8.61 32.86 -16.15
CA ARG A 214 9.57 33.02 -15.04
C ARG A 214 10.99 32.66 -15.43
N GLU A 215 11.19 31.66 -16.28
CA GLU A 215 12.51 31.29 -16.81
C GLU A 215 13.10 32.47 -17.60
N MET A 216 12.30 33.13 -18.42
CA MET A 216 12.71 34.33 -19.16
C MET A 216 13.08 35.49 -18.22
N GLU A 217 12.26 35.76 -17.20
CA GLU A 217 12.53 36.80 -16.19
C GLU A 217 13.80 36.53 -15.38
N ALA A 218 14.10 35.25 -15.11
CA ALA A 218 15.29 34.82 -14.39
C ALA A 218 16.52 34.65 -15.31
N GLY A 219 16.39 34.86 -16.63
CA GLY A 219 17.47 34.64 -17.60
C GLY A 219 17.92 33.17 -17.68
N ILE A 220 17.03 32.23 -17.37
CA ILE A 220 17.29 30.79 -17.43
C ILE A 220 16.99 30.30 -18.84
N PHE A 221 17.98 29.69 -19.47
CA PHE A 221 17.83 29.07 -20.79
C PHE A 221 17.77 27.55 -20.62
N PRO A 222 16.63 26.90 -20.93
CA PRO A 222 16.55 25.44 -20.92
C PRO A 222 17.46 24.85 -22.00
N ASP A 223 17.90 23.61 -21.77
CA ASP A 223 18.67 22.85 -22.74
C ASP A 223 17.90 22.73 -24.07
N PRO A 224 18.52 22.95 -25.25
CA PRO A 224 17.83 22.95 -26.54
C PRO A 224 17.06 21.67 -26.85
N ASP A 225 17.57 20.50 -26.44
CA ASP A 225 16.93 19.22 -26.70
C ASP A 225 15.70 19.04 -25.80
N VAL A 226 15.80 19.47 -24.54
CA VAL A 226 14.70 19.45 -23.57
C VAL A 226 13.61 20.44 -23.99
N ASP A 227 13.98 21.65 -24.39
CA ASP A 227 13.06 22.68 -24.86
C ASP A 227 12.33 22.22 -26.14
N THR A 228 13.06 21.64 -27.09
CA THR A 228 12.47 21.06 -28.30
C THR A 228 11.49 19.95 -27.96
N TYR A 229 11.84 19.05 -27.04
CA TYR A 229 10.95 17.98 -26.58
C TYR A 229 9.69 18.52 -25.91
N VAL A 230 9.84 19.43 -24.93
CA VAL A 230 8.72 20.03 -24.19
C VAL A 230 7.76 20.75 -25.16
N LYS A 231 8.31 21.51 -26.12
CA LYS A 231 7.52 22.15 -27.18
C LYS A 231 6.81 21.12 -28.07
N ALA A 232 7.50 20.05 -28.49
CA ALA A 232 6.91 18.99 -29.31
C ALA A 232 5.78 18.25 -28.59
N VAL A 233 5.89 18.05 -27.27
CA VAL A 233 4.84 17.46 -26.42
C VAL A 233 3.67 18.42 -26.20
N ALA A 234 3.92 19.74 -26.20
CA ALA A 234 2.88 20.76 -26.05
C ALA A 234 2.03 20.99 -27.32
N LEU A 235 2.46 20.50 -28.50
CA LEU A 235 1.73 20.70 -29.76
C LEU A 235 0.38 19.96 -29.74
N LYS A 236 -0.71 20.74 -29.77
CA LYS A 236 -2.09 20.23 -29.84
C LYS A 236 -2.35 19.50 -31.16
N GLY A 237 -3.15 18.44 -31.11
CA GLY A 237 -3.68 17.76 -32.30
C GLY A 237 -2.89 16.54 -32.81
N GLN A 238 -1.85 16.09 -32.10
CA GLN A 238 -1.18 14.84 -32.46
C GLN A 238 -2.12 13.64 -32.26
N LYS A 239 -2.36 12.87 -33.32
CA LYS A 239 -3.11 11.60 -33.26
C LYS A 239 -2.46 10.56 -32.35
N ARG A 240 -1.15 10.66 -32.12
CA ARG A 240 -0.35 9.83 -31.21
C ARG A 240 0.62 10.73 -30.46
N PRO A 241 0.42 10.98 -29.16
CA PRO A 241 1.36 11.81 -28.40
C PRO A 241 2.74 11.14 -28.37
N LEU A 242 3.80 11.83 -28.80
CA LEU A 242 5.17 11.32 -28.73
C LEU A 242 5.56 10.83 -27.33
N GLN A 243 5.06 11.52 -26.30
CA GLN A 243 5.22 11.15 -24.90
C GLN A 243 4.66 9.74 -24.61
N THR A 244 3.55 9.35 -25.23
CA THR A 244 2.96 8.03 -25.05
C THR A 244 3.87 6.94 -25.55
N ASP A 245 4.33 7.06 -26.80
CA ASP A 245 5.19 6.05 -27.42
C ASP A 245 6.54 5.95 -26.70
N TYR A 246 7.07 7.08 -26.25
CA TYR A 246 8.29 7.12 -25.46
C TYR A 246 8.14 6.37 -24.13
N ASN A 247 7.07 6.62 -23.36
CA ASN A 247 6.84 5.95 -22.08
C ASN A 247 6.58 4.45 -22.26
N LEU A 248 5.82 4.05 -23.28
CA LEU A 248 5.60 2.63 -23.58
C LEU A 248 6.92 1.91 -23.90
N LYS A 249 7.84 2.56 -24.61
CA LYS A 249 9.17 1.98 -24.89
C LYS A 249 10.05 1.87 -23.65
N ILE A 250 10.08 2.90 -22.79
CA ILE A 250 10.85 2.85 -21.53
C ILE A 250 10.37 1.70 -20.65
N LEU A 251 9.06 1.56 -20.52
CA LEU A 251 8.43 0.51 -19.71
C LEU A 251 8.40 -0.85 -20.41
N ARG A 252 8.89 -0.94 -21.66
CA ARG A 252 8.88 -2.16 -22.50
C ARG A 252 7.48 -2.74 -22.70
N LEU A 253 6.49 -1.87 -22.83
CA LEU A 253 5.08 -2.18 -23.10
C LEU A 253 4.69 -1.93 -24.57
N ASP A 254 5.65 -1.61 -25.43
CA ASP A 254 5.42 -1.33 -26.85
C ASP A 254 4.84 -2.53 -27.60
N SER A 255 5.25 -3.76 -27.25
CA SER A 255 4.72 -5.00 -27.82
C SER A 255 3.26 -5.29 -27.48
N CYS A 256 2.75 -4.76 -26.36
CA CYS A 256 1.37 -4.95 -25.91
C CYS A 256 0.55 -3.64 -25.94
N ALA A 257 1.07 -2.60 -26.58
CA ALA A 257 0.47 -1.27 -26.59
C ALA A 257 -0.99 -1.25 -27.09
N ASP A 258 -1.29 -2.08 -28.10
CA ASP A 258 -2.60 -2.15 -28.73
C ASP A 258 -3.47 -3.30 -28.19
N SER A 259 -2.98 -4.03 -27.19
CA SER A 259 -3.75 -5.05 -26.46
C SER A 259 -4.64 -4.41 -25.41
N LEU A 260 -5.80 -5.02 -25.16
CA LEU A 260 -6.70 -4.65 -24.06
C LEU A 260 -6.01 -4.89 -22.71
N VAL A 261 -6.24 -3.99 -21.76
CA VAL A 261 -5.74 -4.17 -20.39
C VAL A 261 -6.40 -5.39 -19.73
N GLY A 262 -7.71 -5.57 -19.93
CA GLY A 262 -8.44 -6.71 -19.41
C GLY A 262 -8.64 -6.70 -17.88
N ASP A 263 -9.40 -7.68 -17.41
CA ASP A 263 -9.79 -7.88 -16.01
C ASP A 263 -9.96 -9.38 -15.73
N ALA A 264 -10.58 -9.73 -14.60
CA ALA A 264 -10.83 -11.13 -14.23
C ALA A 264 -11.76 -11.88 -15.22
N MET A 265 -12.63 -11.15 -15.91
CA MET A 265 -13.63 -11.69 -16.84
C MET A 265 -13.23 -11.53 -18.31
N ARG A 266 -12.29 -10.62 -18.61
CA ARG A 266 -11.83 -10.28 -19.95
C ARG A 266 -10.33 -10.49 -20.07
N ARG A 267 -9.94 -11.36 -21.00
CA ARG A 267 -8.53 -11.57 -21.33
C ARG A 267 -7.88 -10.26 -21.78
N GLY A 268 -6.70 -9.99 -21.26
CA GLY A 268 -5.89 -8.83 -21.60
C GLY A 268 -4.40 -9.11 -21.44
N ILE A 269 -3.66 -8.08 -21.03
CA ILE A 269 -2.22 -8.17 -20.73
C ILE A 269 -1.96 -9.02 -19.47
N SER A 270 -0.70 -9.43 -19.29
CA SER A 270 -0.30 -10.17 -18.08
C SER A 270 -0.31 -9.27 -16.83
N GLY A 271 -0.44 -9.88 -15.64
CA GLY A 271 -0.42 -9.13 -14.38
C GLY A 271 0.87 -8.31 -14.16
N GLY A 272 2.02 -8.84 -14.61
CA GLY A 272 3.29 -8.11 -14.54
C GLY A 272 3.40 -6.94 -15.52
N GLN A 273 2.67 -6.98 -16.65
CA GLN A 273 2.57 -5.85 -17.59
C GLN A 273 1.53 -4.81 -17.13
N LYS A 274 0.56 -5.25 -16.32
CA LYS A 274 -0.45 -4.39 -15.73
C LYS A 274 0.13 -3.52 -14.61
N LYS A 275 1.15 -4.03 -13.92
CA LYS A 275 1.92 -3.31 -12.89
C LYS A 275 2.90 -2.31 -13.51
#